data_AF-A0A2E1M581-F1
#
_entry.id   AF-A0A2E1M581-F1
#
_cell.length_a   1.000
_cell.length_b   1.000
_cell.length_c   1.000
_cell.angle_alpha   90.00
_cell.angle_beta   90.00
_cell.angle_gamma   90.00
#
_symmetry.space_group_name_H-M   'P 1'
#
loop_
_entity.id
_entity.type
_entity.pdbx_description
1 polymer ?
#
loop_
_entity_poly.entity_id
_entity_poly.type
_entity_poly.pdbx_seq_one_letter_code
_entity_poly.pdbx_strand_id
1 'polypeptide(L)'
;MQRITSSVLTFSVTLATAATAGPTVCLDFQDLAVGATYNIGDTFSTNGINAEVFPHAGDAQAKIEVYGLAGTGHEMYPNNVAVEFDATSSGLGHAVRAKFDYWEGGGINVMEVNGSVISFPNFFDFGPLNGSTWPSALGNVTLNVTESPTTGGFLGTVEIVGDIKSLRVGGQELVIDNVCFEYPETNNAQCCEGDSNQDGQVNFQDLISVISNWGSQCP
;
A
#
# COMPACT_ATOMS: atom_id res chain seq x y z
N MET A 1 14.86 -47.16 48.79
CA MET A 1 14.53 -46.83 47.39
C MET A 1 13.64 -45.61 47.38
N GLN A 2 14.12 -44.45 46.94
CA GLN A 2 13.25 -43.35 46.54
C GLN A 2 13.96 -42.59 45.43
N ARG A 3 13.33 -42.57 44.25
CA ARG A 3 13.89 -42.09 42.99
C ARG A 3 13.81 -40.55 42.97
N ILE A 4 14.93 -39.90 42.66
CA ILE A 4 14.97 -38.47 42.35
C ILE A 4 14.74 -38.35 40.84
N THR A 5 13.57 -37.83 40.44
CA THR A 5 13.28 -37.46 39.06
C THR A 5 13.74 -36.03 38.83
N SER A 6 14.75 -35.87 37.97
CA SER A 6 15.23 -34.57 37.50
C SER A 6 14.42 -34.15 36.29
N SER A 7 13.63 -33.09 36.42
CA SER A 7 12.86 -32.51 35.31
C SER A 7 13.76 -31.55 34.54
N VAL A 8 14.12 -31.89 33.31
CA VAL A 8 14.82 -30.99 32.39
C VAL A 8 13.78 -30.02 31.82
N LEU A 9 13.93 -28.73 32.14
CA LEU A 9 13.13 -27.66 31.58
C LEU A 9 13.78 -27.21 30.26
N THR A 10 13.13 -27.46 29.12
CA THR A 10 13.59 -26.95 27.82
C THR A 10 12.95 -25.58 27.56
N PHE A 11 13.77 -24.53 27.56
CA PHE A 11 13.37 -23.19 27.11
C PHE A 11 13.48 -23.15 25.58
N SER A 12 12.34 -23.10 24.89
CA SER A 12 12.31 -22.80 23.45
C SER A 12 12.18 -21.30 23.27
N VAL A 13 13.25 -20.64 22.82
CA VAL A 13 13.21 -19.23 22.41
C VAL A 13 12.81 -19.23 20.94
N THR A 14 11.57 -18.85 20.64
CA THR A 14 11.18 -18.47 19.28
C THR A 14 11.78 -17.09 19.00
N LEU A 15 12.83 -17.04 18.18
CA LEU A 15 13.24 -15.79 17.54
C LEU A 15 12.12 -15.41 16.56
N ALA A 16 11.32 -14.42 16.91
CA ALA A 16 10.52 -13.71 15.92
C ALA A 16 11.49 -12.93 15.05
N THR A 17 11.71 -13.39 13.81
CA THR A 17 12.34 -12.59 12.78
C THR A 17 11.43 -11.40 12.54
N ALA A 18 11.82 -10.22 13.00
CA ALA A 18 11.25 -8.98 12.48
C ALA A 18 11.51 -9.00 10.97
N ALA A 19 10.46 -9.12 10.17
CA ALA A 19 10.56 -8.84 8.75
C ALA A 19 11.10 -7.42 8.64
N THR A 20 12.22 -7.25 7.95
CA THR A 20 12.64 -5.90 7.54
C THR A 20 11.53 -5.33 6.65
N ALA A 21 11.25 -4.04 6.81
CA ALA A 21 10.21 -3.36 6.05
C ALA A 21 10.75 -3.01 4.66
N GLY A 22 10.02 -3.44 3.62
CA GLY A 22 10.43 -3.27 2.24
C GLY A 22 10.53 -1.80 1.80
N PRO A 23 11.10 -1.56 0.60
CA PRO A 23 11.14 -0.23 0.04
C PRO A 23 9.72 0.35 -0.01
N THR A 24 9.58 1.59 0.47
CA THR A 24 8.29 2.25 0.62
C THR A 24 8.28 3.56 -0.18
N VAL A 25 7.22 3.77 -0.96
CA VAL A 25 6.94 5.03 -1.68
C VAL A 25 5.68 5.64 -1.08
N CYS A 26 5.74 6.91 -0.69
CA CYS A 26 4.60 7.64 -0.10
C CYS A 26 4.23 8.86 -0.94
N LEU A 27 2.92 9.07 -1.08
CA LEU A 27 2.29 10.18 -1.77
C LEU A 27 1.74 11.12 -0.72
N ASP A 28 2.43 12.23 -0.52
CA ASP A 28 2.04 13.36 0.33
C ASP A 28 1.54 14.55 -0.49
N PHE A 29 1.41 14.38 -1.81
CA PHE A 29 0.86 15.32 -2.79
C PHE A 29 1.54 16.69 -2.87
N GLN A 30 2.71 16.87 -2.22
CA GLN A 30 3.38 18.17 -2.16
C GLN A 30 3.98 18.59 -3.50
N ASP A 31 4.19 17.63 -4.41
CA ASP A 31 4.66 17.86 -5.77
C ASP A 31 3.55 18.34 -6.72
N LEU A 32 2.29 18.29 -6.29
CA LEU A 32 1.13 18.80 -7.02
C LEU A 32 0.77 20.22 -6.54
N ALA A 33 0.24 21.05 -7.43
CA ALA A 33 -0.15 22.42 -7.07
C ALA A 33 -1.47 22.44 -6.29
N VAL A 34 -1.54 23.25 -5.22
CA VAL A 34 -2.82 23.53 -4.52
C VAL A 34 -3.84 24.10 -5.50
N GLY A 35 -5.08 23.60 -5.43
CA GLY A 35 -6.17 23.94 -6.34
C GLY A 35 -6.10 23.21 -7.69
N ALA A 36 -5.08 22.36 -7.92
CA ALA A 36 -5.08 21.45 -9.06
C ALA A 36 -6.35 20.61 -9.03
N THR A 37 -6.95 20.43 -10.20
CA THR A 37 -8.22 19.76 -10.39
C THR A 37 -8.03 18.71 -11.47
N TYR A 38 -8.46 17.48 -11.17
CA TYR A 38 -8.40 16.33 -12.07
C TYR A 38 -9.81 15.81 -12.31
N ASN A 39 -10.21 15.80 -13.57
CA ASN A 39 -11.51 15.32 -14.01
C ASN A 39 -11.46 13.81 -14.25
N ILE A 40 -12.62 13.18 -14.34
CA ILE A 40 -12.75 11.77 -14.71
C ILE A 40 -11.99 11.49 -16.02
N GLY A 41 -11.14 10.47 -16.00
CA GLY A 41 -10.27 10.06 -17.11
C GLY A 41 -8.94 10.81 -17.18
N ASP A 42 -8.73 11.85 -16.37
CA ASP A 42 -7.43 12.49 -16.26
C ASP A 42 -6.44 11.55 -15.55
N THR A 43 -5.22 11.52 -16.07
CA THR A 43 -4.08 10.84 -15.47
C THR A 43 -3.04 11.85 -14.99
N PHE A 44 -2.42 11.59 -13.85
CA PHE A 44 -1.34 12.41 -13.31
C PHE A 44 -0.31 11.52 -12.60
N SER A 45 0.83 12.10 -12.25
CA SER A 45 1.84 11.42 -11.45
C SER A 45 2.13 12.23 -10.20
N THR A 46 2.25 11.56 -9.06
CA THR A 46 2.73 12.16 -7.82
C THR A 46 3.80 11.25 -7.20
N ASN A 47 4.94 11.81 -6.81
CA ASN A 47 6.10 11.09 -6.27
C ASN A 47 6.49 9.82 -7.07
N GLY A 48 6.32 9.89 -8.40
CA GLY A 48 6.65 8.79 -9.33
C GLY A 48 5.59 7.69 -9.46
N ILE A 49 4.46 7.79 -8.76
CA ILE A 49 3.32 6.89 -8.91
C ILE A 49 2.30 7.51 -9.85
N ASN A 50 1.85 6.73 -10.83
CA ASN A 50 0.77 7.14 -11.73
C ASN A 50 -0.58 6.99 -11.02
N ALA A 51 -1.46 7.93 -11.30
CA ALA A 51 -2.83 7.94 -10.82
C ALA A 51 -3.80 8.29 -11.95
N GLU A 52 -5.01 7.72 -11.88
CA GLU A 52 -6.11 7.98 -12.81
C GLU A 52 -7.41 8.24 -12.04
N VAL A 53 -8.21 9.19 -12.52
CA VAL A 53 -9.49 9.55 -11.90
C VAL A 53 -10.64 8.77 -12.52
N PHE A 54 -11.40 8.08 -11.69
CA PHE A 54 -12.55 7.25 -12.06
C PHE A 54 -13.89 7.85 -11.61
N PRO A 55 -14.99 7.56 -12.32
CA PRO A 55 -16.32 7.98 -11.91
C PRO A 55 -16.72 7.41 -10.55
N HIS A 56 -17.33 8.23 -9.68
CA HIS A 56 -17.94 7.75 -8.44
C HIS A 56 -19.08 8.66 -7.95
N ALA A 57 -20.33 8.28 -8.16
CA ALA A 57 -21.48 8.91 -7.48
C ALA A 57 -21.69 10.45 -7.67
N GLY A 58 -21.44 11.06 -8.84
CA GLY A 58 -21.92 12.43 -9.09
C GLY A 58 -21.08 13.31 -10.01
N ASP A 59 -21.19 14.63 -9.80
CA ASP A 59 -20.59 15.72 -10.60
C ASP A 59 -19.37 16.25 -9.85
N ALA A 60 -18.18 16.06 -10.42
CA ALA A 60 -17.05 15.82 -9.54
C ALA A 60 -15.69 15.87 -10.21
N GLN A 61 -14.68 15.88 -9.36
CA GLN A 61 -13.29 16.07 -9.70
C GLN A 61 -12.46 15.77 -8.46
N ALA A 62 -11.26 15.27 -8.63
CA ALA A 62 -10.30 15.16 -7.56
C ALA A 62 -9.55 16.48 -7.45
N LYS A 63 -9.31 16.96 -6.24
CA LYS A 63 -8.59 18.22 -6.02
C LYS A 63 -7.43 18.05 -5.06
N ILE A 64 -6.43 18.91 -5.23
CA ILE A 64 -5.38 19.11 -4.23
C ILE A 64 -5.76 20.31 -3.38
N GLU A 65 -5.95 20.07 -2.09
CA GLU A 65 -6.41 21.07 -1.13
C GLU A 65 -5.47 21.11 0.09
N VAL A 66 -5.71 22.02 1.04
CA VAL A 66 -4.92 22.14 2.29
C VAL A 66 -5.90 22.30 3.46
N TYR A 67 -6.74 21.28 3.68
CA TYR A 67 -7.76 21.33 4.73
C TYR A 67 -7.18 21.01 6.11
N GLY A 68 -6.10 20.22 6.17
CA GLY A 68 -5.48 19.73 7.40
C GLY A 68 -6.40 18.77 8.14
N LEU A 69 -7.06 17.87 7.39
CA LEU A 69 -8.07 16.95 7.91
C LEU A 69 -7.56 15.50 7.96
N ALA A 70 -6.94 15.01 6.89
CA ALA A 70 -6.39 13.66 6.80
C ALA A 70 -4.90 13.64 7.17
N GLY A 71 -4.18 14.72 6.88
CA GLY A 71 -2.75 14.84 7.20
C GLY A 71 -2.27 16.29 7.23
N THR A 72 -1.13 16.56 6.59
CA THR A 72 -0.48 17.88 6.66
C THR A 72 -0.01 18.35 5.30
N GLY A 73 -0.24 19.62 4.99
CA GLY A 73 0.15 20.19 3.70
C GLY A 73 -0.91 19.87 2.65
N HIS A 74 -0.48 19.47 1.46
CA HIS A 74 -1.39 19.13 0.37
C HIS A 74 -2.10 17.81 0.62
N GLU A 75 -3.42 17.78 0.41
CA GLU A 75 -4.26 16.62 0.60
C GLU A 75 -5.08 16.37 -0.65
N MET A 76 -5.38 15.10 -0.93
CA MET A 76 -6.22 14.71 -2.04
C MET A 76 -7.69 14.66 -1.60
N TYR A 77 -8.54 15.43 -2.27
CA TYR A 77 -9.98 15.51 -2.03
C TYR A 77 -10.74 14.93 -3.23
N PRO A 78 -10.97 13.59 -3.27
CA PRO A 78 -11.83 12.97 -4.26
C PRO A 78 -13.29 13.21 -3.86
N ASN A 79 -13.94 14.20 -4.48
CA ASN A 79 -15.35 14.53 -4.24
C ASN A 79 -16.18 14.08 -5.43
N ASN A 80 -17.01 13.06 -5.24
CA ASN A 80 -17.74 12.24 -6.22
C ASN A 80 -16.89 11.70 -7.39
N VAL A 81 -15.62 11.44 -7.10
CA VAL A 81 -14.74 10.62 -7.95
C VAL A 81 -13.97 9.66 -7.06
N ALA A 82 -13.28 8.71 -7.69
CA ALA A 82 -12.25 7.93 -7.05
C ALA A 82 -10.91 8.14 -7.78
N VAL A 83 -9.81 8.05 -7.06
CA VAL A 83 -8.47 8.06 -7.63
C VAL A 83 -7.91 6.66 -7.50
N GLU A 84 -7.49 6.08 -8.60
CA GLU A 84 -6.74 4.82 -8.63
C GLU A 84 -5.26 5.12 -8.73
N PHE A 85 -4.49 4.53 -7.83
CA PHE A 85 -3.03 4.60 -7.80
C PHE A 85 -2.45 3.28 -8.33
N ASP A 86 -1.46 3.41 -9.21
CA ASP A 86 -0.66 2.29 -9.71
C ASP A 86 0.34 1.88 -8.63
N ALA A 87 0.04 0.81 -7.89
CA ALA A 87 0.88 0.27 -6.84
C ALA A 87 1.96 -0.69 -7.41
N THR A 88 2.35 -0.48 -8.66
CA THR A 88 3.45 -1.20 -9.29
C THR A 88 4.69 -0.33 -9.44
N SER A 89 5.85 -0.95 -9.28
CA SER A 89 7.12 -0.29 -9.51
C SER A 89 8.05 -1.17 -10.34
N SER A 90 8.74 -0.54 -11.29
CA SER A 90 9.72 -1.21 -12.14
C SER A 90 10.85 -1.78 -11.27
N GLY A 91 11.02 -3.10 -11.29
CA GLY A 91 12.05 -3.82 -10.52
C GLY A 91 11.61 -4.27 -9.12
N LEU A 92 10.45 -3.83 -8.62
CA LEU A 92 9.91 -4.25 -7.32
C LEU A 92 8.61 -5.08 -7.44
N GLY A 93 7.94 -4.99 -8.60
CA GLY A 93 6.66 -5.67 -8.81
C GLY A 93 5.49 -4.90 -8.20
N HIS A 94 4.55 -5.63 -7.60
CA HIS A 94 3.36 -5.07 -6.93
C HIS A 94 3.65 -4.83 -5.44
N ALA A 95 2.98 -3.86 -4.83
CA ALA A 95 3.07 -3.64 -3.39
C ALA A 95 2.51 -4.84 -2.61
N VAL A 96 3.02 -5.08 -1.40
CA VAL A 96 2.51 -6.12 -0.46
C VAL A 96 1.76 -5.50 0.72
N ARG A 97 1.84 -4.17 0.86
CA ARG A 97 1.06 -3.40 1.79
C ARG A 97 0.82 -2.02 1.22
N ALA A 98 -0.39 -1.50 1.43
CA ALA A 98 -0.71 -0.11 1.19
C ALA A 98 -1.24 0.52 2.47
N LYS A 99 -1.01 1.81 2.64
CA LYS A 99 -1.58 2.60 3.74
C LYS A 99 -2.07 3.94 3.18
N PHE A 100 -3.14 4.48 3.72
CA PHE A 100 -3.47 5.90 3.57
C PHE A 100 -4.14 6.42 4.84
N ASP A 101 -3.93 7.71 5.12
CA ASP A 101 -4.65 8.42 6.15
C ASP A 101 -5.89 9.07 5.52
N TYR A 102 -6.98 9.14 6.27
CA TYR A 102 -8.24 9.69 5.78
C TYR A 102 -8.94 10.57 6.81
N TRP A 103 -9.75 11.48 6.29
CA TRP A 103 -10.89 12.08 6.97
C TRP A 103 -12.14 11.85 6.14
N GLU A 104 -13.22 11.39 6.76
CA GLU A 104 -14.53 11.24 6.11
C GLU A 104 -15.60 12.07 6.84
N GLY A 105 -16.34 12.87 6.07
CA GLY A 105 -17.52 13.61 6.54
C GLY A 105 -18.84 12.84 6.39
N GLY A 106 -18.80 11.76 5.60
CA GLY A 106 -19.94 10.91 5.27
C GLY A 106 -20.15 10.78 3.76
N GLY A 107 -21.36 10.38 3.39
CA GLY A 107 -21.74 10.14 2.00
C GLY A 107 -21.49 8.69 1.56
N ILE A 108 -21.08 8.52 0.31
CA ILE A 108 -20.81 7.20 -0.26
C ILE A 108 -19.32 7.17 -0.55
N ASN A 109 -18.57 6.32 0.15
CA ASN A 109 -17.18 6.02 -0.16
C ASN A 109 -17.07 4.76 -1.01
N VAL A 110 -15.97 4.65 -1.75
CA VAL A 110 -15.60 3.48 -2.54
C VAL A 110 -14.13 3.18 -2.30
N MET A 111 -13.82 1.88 -2.21
CA MET A 111 -12.46 1.37 -2.22
C MET A 111 -12.42 0.12 -3.08
N GLU A 112 -11.42 0.02 -3.95
CA GLU A 112 -11.15 -1.18 -4.74
C GLU A 112 -9.68 -1.55 -4.62
N VAL A 113 -9.41 -2.85 -4.53
CA VAL A 113 -8.05 -3.40 -4.54
C VAL A 113 -7.95 -4.39 -5.69
N ASN A 114 -7.01 -4.17 -6.60
CA ASN A 114 -6.83 -4.98 -7.81
C ASN A 114 -8.12 -5.15 -8.63
N GLY A 115 -8.91 -4.08 -8.74
CA GLY A 115 -10.22 -4.06 -9.43
C GLY A 115 -11.34 -4.82 -8.71
N SER A 116 -11.13 -5.26 -7.47
CA SER A 116 -12.16 -5.89 -6.64
C SER A 116 -12.70 -4.88 -5.64
N VAL A 117 -14.01 -4.60 -5.73
CA VAL A 117 -14.71 -3.65 -4.86
C VAL A 117 -14.78 -4.20 -3.43
N ILE A 118 -14.37 -3.37 -2.47
CA ILE A 118 -14.53 -3.63 -1.05
C ILE A 118 -15.91 -3.14 -0.63
N SER A 119 -16.73 -4.03 -0.05
CA SER A 119 -18.08 -3.66 0.38
C SER A 119 -18.07 -3.15 1.81
N PHE A 120 -18.59 -1.95 1.99
CA PHE A 120 -18.66 -1.29 3.30
C PHE A 120 -19.91 -1.74 4.06
N PRO A 121 -19.77 -2.42 5.21
CA PRO A 121 -20.90 -3.04 5.90
C PRO A 121 -21.81 -2.03 6.62
N ASN A 122 -21.33 -0.83 6.95
CA ASN A 122 -22.13 0.23 7.56
C ASN A 122 -21.94 1.54 6.79
N PHE A 123 -22.93 1.91 5.98
CA PHE A 123 -23.07 3.25 5.37
C PHE A 123 -21.82 3.84 4.70
N PHE A 124 -20.96 3.00 4.12
CA PHE A 124 -19.73 3.44 3.46
C PHE A 124 -18.64 3.98 4.40
N ASP A 125 -18.69 3.65 5.70
CA ASP A 125 -17.67 4.03 6.70
C ASP A 125 -16.46 3.07 6.70
N PHE A 126 -15.24 3.61 6.87
CA PHE A 126 -14.01 2.81 6.85
C PHE A 126 -13.79 1.99 8.13
N GLY A 127 -14.07 2.52 9.32
CA GLY A 127 -13.80 1.83 10.60
C GLY A 127 -14.32 0.39 10.70
N PRO A 128 -15.56 0.10 10.27
CA PRO A 128 -16.13 -1.25 10.22
C PRO A 128 -15.38 -2.26 9.34
N LEU A 129 -14.46 -1.82 8.47
CA LEU A 129 -13.61 -2.71 7.68
C LEU A 129 -12.44 -3.30 8.49
N ASN A 130 -12.18 -2.82 9.70
CA ASN A 130 -11.05 -3.30 10.52
C ASN A 130 -11.13 -4.81 10.80
N GLY A 131 -10.05 -5.52 10.48
CA GLY A 131 -9.93 -6.97 10.62
C GLY A 131 -10.67 -7.78 9.55
N SER A 132 -11.23 -7.13 8.53
CA SER A 132 -11.91 -7.83 7.43
C SER A 132 -10.92 -8.35 6.38
N THR A 133 -11.27 -9.44 5.71
CA THR A 133 -10.50 -10.02 4.61
C THR A 133 -11.37 -10.12 3.37
N TRP A 134 -10.83 -9.70 2.24
CA TRP A 134 -11.55 -9.62 0.96
C TRP A 134 -10.77 -10.35 -0.13
N PRO A 135 -11.45 -11.10 -1.02
CA PRO A 135 -10.82 -11.64 -2.20
C PRO A 135 -10.50 -10.51 -3.20
N SER A 136 -9.34 -10.58 -3.83
CA SER A 136 -8.96 -9.74 -4.97
C SER A 136 -8.47 -10.59 -6.14
N ALA A 137 -8.24 -9.97 -7.30
CA ALA A 137 -7.71 -10.65 -8.48
C ALA A 137 -6.33 -11.33 -8.26
N LEU A 138 -5.57 -10.89 -7.25
CA LEU A 138 -4.23 -11.39 -6.93
C LEU A 138 -4.18 -12.24 -5.66
N GLY A 139 -5.32 -12.49 -5.03
CA GLY A 139 -5.40 -13.17 -3.74
C GLY A 139 -6.13 -12.34 -2.69
N ASN A 140 -6.18 -12.85 -1.46
CA ASN A 140 -6.89 -12.17 -0.39
C ASN A 140 -6.07 -10.98 0.14
N VAL A 141 -6.77 -9.90 0.45
CA VAL A 141 -6.23 -8.75 1.18
C VAL A 141 -6.93 -8.61 2.52
N THR A 142 -6.19 -8.23 3.55
CA THR A 142 -6.71 -7.96 4.90
C THR A 142 -6.63 -6.47 5.17
N LEU A 143 -7.70 -5.92 5.73
CA LEU A 143 -7.82 -4.51 6.07
C LEU A 143 -7.66 -4.32 7.58
N ASN A 144 -6.75 -3.45 7.98
CA ASN A 144 -6.61 -2.97 9.35
C ASN A 144 -6.94 -1.48 9.35
N VAL A 145 -7.96 -1.09 10.11
CA VAL A 145 -8.42 0.30 10.13
C VAL A 145 -8.34 0.85 11.55
N THR A 146 -7.69 1.98 11.70
CA THR A 146 -7.83 2.85 12.87
C THR A 146 -8.83 3.93 12.55
N GLU A 147 -9.65 4.30 13.54
CA GLU A 147 -10.66 5.34 13.39
C GLU A 147 -10.80 6.08 14.71
N SER A 148 -11.02 7.39 14.63
CA SER A 148 -11.35 8.23 15.77
C SER A 148 -12.36 9.30 15.35
N PRO A 149 -13.38 9.56 16.18
CA PRO A 149 -14.35 10.61 15.89
C PRO A 149 -13.68 11.98 15.95
N THR A 150 -14.09 12.87 15.04
CA THR A 150 -13.66 14.27 15.00
C THR A 150 -14.86 15.18 14.73
N THR A 151 -14.62 16.48 14.67
CA THR A 151 -15.68 17.43 14.34
C THR A 151 -16.15 17.20 12.91
N GLY A 152 -17.42 16.84 12.75
CA GLY A 152 -18.05 16.67 11.44
C GLY A 152 -17.71 15.37 10.71
N GLY A 153 -17.06 14.40 11.35
CA GLY A 153 -16.65 13.18 10.66
C GLY A 153 -15.79 12.23 11.49
N PHE A 154 -15.10 11.33 10.80
CA PHE A 154 -14.10 10.42 11.36
C PHE A 154 -12.75 10.64 10.69
N LEU A 155 -11.67 10.46 11.44
CA LEU A 155 -10.32 10.40 10.89
C LEU A 155 -9.67 9.09 11.25
N GLY A 156 -8.75 8.62 10.41
CA GLY A 156 -8.13 7.34 10.63
C GLY A 156 -7.07 6.98 9.63
N THR A 157 -6.61 5.75 9.73
CA THR A 157 -5.68 5.13 8.78
C THR A 157 -6.28 3.82 8.31
N VAL A 158 -6.27 3.60 7.00
CA VAL A 158 -6.50 2.27 6.42
C VAL A 158 -5.15 1.68 6.05
N GLU A 159 -4.88 0.47 6.54
CA GLU A 159 -3.78 -0.37 6.09
C GLU A 159 -4.36 -1.62 5.40
N ILE A 160 -3.79 -1.94 4.25
CA ILE A 160 -4.16 -3.06 3.39
C ILE A 160 -2.96 -3.98 3.31
N VAL A 161 -3.12 -5.26 3.65
CA VAL A 161 -2.04 -6.26 3.63
C VAL A 161 -2.39 -7.37 2.64
N GLY A 162 -1.50 -7.61 1.68
CA GLY A 162 -1.66 -8.56 0.58
C GLY A 162 -1.10 -7.98 -0.72
N ASP A 163 -1.10 -8.75 -1.80
CA ASP A 163 -0.61 -8.28 -3.10
C ASP A 163 -1.53 -7.18 -3.65
N ILE A 164 -0.97 -6.00 -3.94
CA ILE A 164 -1.68 -4.79 -4.35
C ILE A 164 -0.98 -4.24 -5.59
N LYS A 165 -1.62 -4.46 -6.75
CA LYS A 165 -1.28 -3.87 -8.04
C LYS A 165 -1.95 -2.51 -8.23
N SER A 166 -3.19 -2.37 -7.78
CA SER A 166 -3.90 -1.08 -7.84
C SER A 166 -4.73 -0.86 -6.59
N LEU A 167 -4.75 0.39 -6.14
CA LEU A 167 -5.59 0.85 -5.04
C LEU A 167 -6.43 2.02 -5.55
N ARG A 168 -7.75 1.84 -5.56
CA ARG A 168 -8.71 2.90 -5.87
C ARG A 168 -9.42 3.33 -4.60
N VAL A 169 -9.46 4.64 -4.35
CA VAL A 169 -10.16 5.22 -3.19
C VAL A 169 -10.91 6.47 -3.63
N GLY A 170 -12.17 6.61 -3.19
CA GLY A 170 -13.02 7.76 -3.53
C GLY A 170 -14.18 7.96 -2.57
N GLY A 171 -14.82 9.12 -2.62
CA GLY A 171 -15.92 9.48 -1.75
C GLY A 171 -16.68 10.72 -2.20
N GLN A 172 -17.65 11.18 -1.42
CA GLN A 172 -18.32 12.49 -1.62
C GLN A 172 -17.71 13.55 -0.69
N GLU A 173 -17.43 13.15 0.55
CA GLU A 173 -16.84 14.01 1.60
C GLU A 173 -15.58 13.33 2.18
N LEU A 174 -14.69 12.87 1.30
CA LEU A 174 -13.48 12.14 1.67
C LEU A 174 -12.24 12.98 1.38
N VAL A 175 -11.34 13.09 2.35
CA VAL A 175 -9.99 13.62 2.18
C VAL A 175 -9.02 12.48 2.49
N ILE A 176 -7.99 12.31 1.66
CA ILE A 176 -6.92 11.34 1.90
C ILE A 176 -5.55 12.01 1.83
N ASP A 177 -4.62 11.48 2.60
CA ASP A 177 -3.21 11.89 2.61
C ASP A 177 -2.31 10.68 2.91
N ASN A 178 -0.99 10.84 2.73
CA ASN A 178 0.03 9.84 3.05
C ASN A 178 -0.25 8.46 2.44
N VAL A 179 -0.60 8.41 1.15
CA VAL A 179 -0.84 7.14 0.45
C VAL A 179 0.52 6.46 0.24
N CYS A 180 0.80 5.40 0.97
CA CYS A 180 2.07 4.69 0.95
C CYS A 180 1.91 3.28 0.41
N PHE A 181 2.89 2.85 -0.40
CA PHE A 181 3.03 1.50 -0.92
C PHE A 181 4.36 0.91 -0.44
N GLU A 182 4.27 -0.18 0.32
CA GLU A 182 5.43 -1.00 0.71
C GLU A 182 5.51 -2.17 -0.26
N TYR A 183 6.67 -2.32 -0.89
CA TYR A 183 6.97 -3.39 -1.83
C TYR A 183 7.62 -4.56 -1.11
N PRO A 184 7.58 -5.78 -1.67
CA PRO A 184 8.34 -6.89 -1.12
C PRO A 184 9.78 -6.46 -0.92
N GLU A 185 10.35 -6.86 0.21
CA GLU A 185 11.79 -6.75 0.39
C GLU A 185 12.47 -7.39 -0.80
N THR A 186 13.32 -6.60 -1.47
CA THR A 186 14.37 -7.16 -2.31
C THR A 186 15.40 -7.77 -1.37
N ASN A 187 15.01 -8.82 -0.62
CA ASN A 187 15.93 -9.91 -0.39
C ASN A 187 16.49 -10.20 -1.76
N ASN A 188 17.80 -10.15 -1.87
CA ASN A 188 18.61 -10.24 -3.07
C ASN A 188 18.34 -11.54 -3.88
N ALA A 189 17.11 -11.71 -4.39
CA ALA A 189 16.47 -12.99 -4.70
C ALA A 189 15.11 -12.88 -5.43
N GLN A 190 14.72 -11.70 -5.94
CA GLN A 190 13.79 -11.64 -7.09
C GLN A 190 14.33 -10.75 -8.23
N CYS A 191 15.65 -10.75 -8.36
CA CYS A 191 16.31 -10.90 -9.64
C CYS A 191 15.64 -12.08 -10.38
N CYS A 192 15.31 -11.94 -11.66
CA CYS A 192 14.88 -13.10 -12.44
C CYS A 192 15.93 -14.21 -12.30
N GLU A 193 15.52 -15.49 -12.19
CA GLU A 193 16.46 -16.60 -12.03
C GLU A 193 17.59 -16.48 -13.07
N GLY A 194 18.82 -16.22 -12.61
CA GLY A 194 19.97 -15.98 -13.47
C GLY A 194 20.57 -14.57 -13.45
N ASP A 195 19.97 -13.57 -12.78
CA ASP A 195 20.60 -12.25 -12.61
C ASP A 195 21.62 -12.31 -11.47
N SER A 196 22.86 -12.58 -11.86
CA SER A 196 24.00 -12.87 -10.98
C SER A 196 24.79 -11.61 -10.63
N ASN A 197 24.63 -10.52 -11.36
CA ASN A 197 25.32 -9.25 -11.10
C ASN A 197 24.42 -8.21 -10.40
N GLN A 198 23.14 -8.54 -10.19
CA GLN A 198 22.15 -7.73 -9.48
C GLN A 198 21.88 -6.40 -10.18
N ASP A 199 21.94 -6.38 -11.51
CA ASP A 199 21.66 -5.19 -12.32
C ASP A 199 20.19 -5.10 -12.78
N GLY A 200 19.37 -6.09 -12.41
CA GLY A 200 17.94 -6.14 -12.72
C GLY A 200 17.64 -6.68 -14.13
N GLN A 201 18.63 -7.22 -14.84
CA GLN A 201 18.47 -7.87 -16.15
C GLN A 201 19.08 -9.27 -16.11
N VAL A 202 18.50 -10.22 -16.87
CA VAL A 202 19.17 -11.50 -17.18
C VAL A 202 19.74 -11.41 -18.59
N ASN A 203 21.04 -11.18 -18.69
CA ASN A 203 21.75 -10.98 -19.95
C ASN A 203 23.18 -11.60 -19.91
N PHE A 204 24.02 -11.22 -20.86
CA PHE A 204 25.37 -11.80 -20.98
C PHE A 204 26.30 -11.41 -19.81
N GLN A 205 26.02 -10.31 -19.14
CA GLN A 205 26.81 -9.78 -18.03
C GLN A 205 26.66 -10.66 -16.79
N ASP A 206 25.52 -11.33 -16.61
CA ASP A 206 25.33 -12.32 -15.56
C ASP A 206 26.19 -13.56 -15.76
N LEU A 207 26.26 -14.07 -16.99
CA LEU A 207 27.17 -15.16 -17.32
C LEU A 207 28.62 -14.77 -17.03
N ILE A 208 29.02 -13.55 -17.38
CA ILE A 208 30.37 -13.05 -17.07
C ILE A 208 30.57 -13.03 -15.55
N SER A 209 29.61 -12.54 -14.76
CA SER A 209 29.69 -12.48 -13.29
C SER A 209 29.92 -13.87 -12.68
N VAL A 210 29.18 -14.88 -13.14
CA VAL A 210 29.36 -16.27 -12.69
C VAL A 210 30.73 -16.81 -13.09
N ILE A 211 31.15 -16.60 -14.34
CA ILE A 211 32.44 -17.11 -14.85
C ILE A 211 33.62 -16.43 -14.15
N SER A 212 33.57 -15.11 -13.91
CA SER A 212 34.66 -14.37 -13.29
C SER A 212 34.89 -14.76 -11.83
N ASN A 213 33.86 -15.24 -11.16
CA ASN A 213 33.91 -15.67 -9.77
C ASN A 213 33.94 -17.21 -9.63
N TRP A 214 34.05 -17.96 -10.73
CA TRP A 214 34.01 -19.42 -10.68
C TRP A 214 35.23 -19.98 -9.94
N GLY A 215 34.98 -20.64 -8.81
CA GLY A 215 36.04 -21.23 -7.97
C GLY A 215 36.75 -20.23 -7.06
N SER A 216 36.25 -19.00 -6.92
CA SER A 216 36.71 -18.10 -5.87
C SER A 216 36.36 -18.67 -4.49
N GLN A 217 37.25 -18.47 -3.51
CA GLN A 217 36.95 -18.84 -2.13
C GLN A 217 36.05 -17.80 -1.49
N CYS A 218 34.98 -18.24 -0.80
CA CYS A 218 34.18 -17.35 0.02
C CYS A 218 35.05 -16.79 1.17
N PRO A 219 34.91 -15.51 1.53
CA PRO A 219 35.52 -14.94 2.73
C PRO A 219 35.15 -15.68 4.02
#